data_AF-A0A511MHZ5-F1
#
_entry.id   AF-A0A511MHZ5-F1
#
_cell.length_a   1.000
_cell.length_b   1.000
_cell.length_c   1.000
_cell.angle_alpha   90.00
_cell.angle_beta   90.00
_cell.angle_gamma   90.00
#
_symmetry.space_group_name_H-M   'P 1'
#
loop_
_entity.id
_entity.type
_entity.pdbx_description
1 polymer ?
#
loop_
_entity_poly.entity_id
_entity_poly.type
_entity_poly.pdbx_seq_one_letter_code
_entity_poly.pdbx_strand_id
1 'polypeptide(L)'
;MFLLGPALLEVSARKILNRLHKTHGVPALAAAAELPALSAALDQHAAAVRDILTLGVEESARVPVSVLLAGYARGLLDHVREAAADRGASMTSTAPGDLGSWANADWVQLRLASVCLHPSLQPV
;
A
#
# COMPACT_ATOMS: atom_id res chain seq x y z
N MET A 1 27.10 -20.44 -0.37
CA MET A 1 25.94 -20.54 -1.28
C MET A 1 24.68 -20.05 -0.56
N PHE A 2 24.51 -18.73 -0.38
CA PHE A 2 23.38 -18.13 0.37
C PHE A 2 22.94 -16.74 -0.19
N LEU A 3 23.12 -16.49 -1.48
CA LEU A 3 22.70 -15.22 -2.11
C LEU A 3 21.27 -15.24 -2.69
N LEU A 4 20.59 -16.40 -2.66
CA LEU A 4 19.25 -16.55 -3.24
C LEU A 4 18.14 -16.00 -2.34
N GLY A 5 18.32 -16.00 -1.01
CA GLY A 5 17.28 -15.58 -0.06
C GLY A 5 16.83 -14.13 -0.25
N PRO A 6 17.76 -13.14 -0.20
CA PRO A 6 17.41 -11.73 -0.39
C PRO A 6 16.81 -11.43 -1.77
N ALA A 7 17.37 -12.03 -2.82
CA ALA A 7 16.88 -11.84 -4.19
C ALA A 7 15.45 -12.38 -4.38
N LEU A 8 15.12 -13.53 -3.77
CA LEU A 8 13.78 -14.10 -3.82
C LEU A 8 12.75 -13.24 -3.07
N LEU A 9 13.15 -12.62 -1.95
CA LEU A 9 12.28 -11.68 -1.22
C LEU A 9 11.94 -10.46 -2.06
N GLU A 10 12.92 -9.88 -2.75
CA GLU A 10 12.68 -8.73 -3.64
C GLU A 10 11.81 -9.08 -4.85
N VAL A 11 12.01 -10.26 -5.45
CA VAL A 11 11.14 -10.73 -6.55
C VAL A 11 9.70 -10.91 -6.09
N SER A 12 9.51 -11.53 -4.92
CA SER A 12 8.19 -11.70 -4.32
C SER A 12 7.54 -10.35 -3.98
N ALA A 13 8.31 -9.45 -3.38
CA ALA A 13 7.88 -8.10 -3.04
C ALA A 13 7.42 -7.32 -4.29
N ARG A 14 8.21 -7.36 -5.37
CA ARG A 14 7.84 -6.73 -6.64
C ARG A 14 6.56 -7.33 -7.23
N LYS A 15 6.35 -8.64 -7.13
CA LYS A 15 5.09 -9.28 -7.56
C LYS A 15 3.88 -8.77 -6.75
N ILE A 16 4.03 -8.64 -5.43
CA ILE A 16 2.99 -8.10 -4.54
C ILE A 16 2.68 -6.64 -4.91
N LEU A 17 3.71 -5.81 -5.01
CA LEU A 17 3.57 -4.38 -5.29
C LEU A 17 3.01 -4.12 -6.69
N ASN A 18 3.41 -4.89 -7.71
CA ASN A 18 2.83 -4.79 -9.05
C ASN A 18 1.34 -5.14 -9.06
N ARG A 19 0.93 -6.15 -8.28
CA ARG A 19 -0.50 -6.48 -8.13
C ARG A 19 -1.24 -5.35 -7.42
N LEU A 20 -0.67 -4.82 -6.33
CA LEU A 20 -1.25 -3.70 -5.58
C LEU A 20 -1.39 -2.44 -6.43
N HIS A 21 -0.37 -2.12 -7.24
CA HIS A 21 -0.40 -1.00 -8.16
C HIS A 21 -1.53 -1.15 -9.17
N LYS A 22 -1.72 -2.34 -9.76
CA LYS A 22 -2.82 -2.60 -10.70
C LYS A 22 -4.20 -2.50 -10.05
N THR A 23 -4.36 -3.00 -8.81
CA THR A 23 -5.67 -3.09 -8.17
C THR A 23 -6.07 -1.84 -7.39
N HIS A 24 -5.11 -1.10 -6.84
CA HIS A 24 -5.36 0.08 -5.99
C HIS A 24 -4.70 1.34 -6.56
N GLY A 25 -3.41 1.27 -6.91
CA GLY A 25 -2.64 2.43 -7.35
C GLY A 25 -3.20 3.10 -8.60
N VAL A 26 -3.39 2.35 -9.68
CA VAL A 26 -3.89 2.86 -10.97
C VAL A 26 -5.31 3.43 -10.83
N PRO A 27 -6.29 2.73 -10.24
CA PRO A 27 -7.63 3.29 -10.05
C PRO A 27 -7.64 4.53 -9.13
N ALA A 28 -6.84 4.53 -8.06
CA ALA A 28 -6.76 5.68 -7.16
C ALA A 28 -6.19 6.92 -7.85
N LEU A 29 -5.11 6.76 -8.62
CA LEU A 29 -4.50 7.85 -9.38
C LEU A 29 -5.43 8.40 -10.45
N ALA A 30 -6.16 7.52 -11.15
CA ALA A 30 -7.18 7.94 -12.11
C ALA A 30 -8.30 8.74 -11.44
N ALA A 31 -8.78 8.30 -10.28
CA ALA A 31 -9.78 9.04 -9.50
C ALA A 31 -9.22 10.36 -8.94
N ALA A 32 -7.96 10.39 -8.50
CA ALA A 32 -7.32 11.57 -7.93
C ALA A 32 -7.09 12.68 -8.95
N ALA A 33 -6.97 12.35 -10.24
CA ALA A 33 -6.95 13.32 -11.32
C ALA A 33 -8.26 14.14 -11.41
N GLU A 34 -9.38 13.55 -11.00
CA GLU A 34 -10.71 14.19 -11.01
C GLU A 34 -11.12 14.74 -9.62
N LEU A 35 -10.49 14.24 -8.55
CA LEU A 35 -10.82 14.56 -7.16
C LEU A 35 -9.59 15.11 -6.41
N PRO A 36 -9.40 16.45 -6.37
CA PRO A 36 -8.25 17.05 -5.67
C PRO A 36 -8.17 16.67 -4.19
N ALA A 37 -9.32 16.50 -3.51
CA ALA A 37 -9.37 16.06 -2.12
C ALA A 37 -8.81 14.63 -1.95
N LEU A 38 -9.04 13.74 -2.92
CA LEU A 38 -8.47 12.40 -2.92
C LEU A 38 -6.95 12.45 -3.11
N SER A 39 -6.46 13.31 -4.01
CA SER A 39 -5.01 13.51 -4.18
C SER A 39 -4.34 13.91 -2.85
N ALA A 40 -4.93 14.88 -2.13
CA ALA A 40 -4.41 15.31 -0.83
C ALA A 40 -4.44 14.18 0.21
N ALA A 41 -5.52 13.39 0.26
CA ALA A 41 -5.63 12.26 1.16
C ALA A 41 -4.56 11.18 0.84
N LEU A 42 -4.35 10.86 -0.43
CA LEU A 42 -3.32 9.93 -0.86
C LEU A 42 -1.90 10.41 -0.48
N ASP A 43 -1.61 11.69 -0.65
CA ASP A 43 -0.33 12.27 -0.25
C ASP A 43 -0.09 12.18 1.26
N GLN A 44 -1.11 12.49 2.07
CA GLN A 44 -1.06 12.33 3.52
C GLN A 44 -0.82 10.87 3.91
N HIS A 45 -1.51 9.94 3.26
CA HIS A 45 -1.35 8.52 3.55
C HIS A 45 0.03 8.01 3.12
N ALA A 46 0.56 8.49 2.00
CA ALA A 46 1.90 8.15 1.51
C ALA A 46 2.99 8.71 2.44
N ALA A 47 2.81 9.92 2.98
CA ALA A 47 3.70 10.48 4.00
C ALA A 47 3.76 9.59 5.25
N ALA A 48 2.61 9.20 5.79
CA ALA A 48 2.58 8.32 6.94
C ALA A 48 3.15 6.91 6.65
N VAL A 49 3.05 6.38 5.42
CA VAL A 49 3.77 5.14 5.05
C VAL A 49 5.29 5.35 5.12
N ARG A 50 5.80 6.46 4.57
CA ARG A 50 7.25 6.77 4.66
C ARG A 50 7.72 6.89 6.10
N ASP A 51 6.95 7.55 6.95
CA ASP A 51 7.28 7.71 8.37
C ASP A 51 7.30 6.36 9.10
N ILE A 52 6.31 5.50 8.86
CA ILE A 52 6.25 4.14 9.43
C ILE A 52 7.48 3.33 9.01
N LEU A 53 7.86 3.36 7.74
CA LEU A 53 9.02 2.60 7.26
C LEU A 53 10.34 3.15 7.81
N THR A 54 10.42 4.46 8.02
CA THR A 54 11.64 5.13 8.50
C THR A 54 11.81 5.01 10.01
N LEU A 55 10.72 5.13 10.77
CA LEU A 55 10.73 5.27 12.23
C LEU A 55 10.17 4.05 12.96
N GLY A 56 9.30 3.26 12.32
CA GLY A 56 8.55 2.17 12.94
C GLY A 56 9.15 0.78 12.75
N VAL A 57 10.23 0.65 11.96
CA VAL A 57 10.88 -0.65 11.69
C VAL A 57 12.34 -0.58 12.10
N GLU A 58 12.71 -1.35 13.10
CA GLU A 58 14.11 -1.48 13.54
C GLU A 58 14.98 -2.06 12.43
N GLU A 59 16.18 -1.50 12.23
CA GLU A 59 17.11 -1.89 11.15
C GLU A 59 16.52 -1.79 9.72
N SER A 60 15.50 -0.95 9.50
CA SER A 60 14.87 -0.72 8.19
C SER A 60 15.87 -0.34 7.09
N ALA A 61 16.94 0.37 7.46
CA ALA A 61 18.02 0.76 6.56
C ALA A 61 18.76 -0.42 5.91
N ARG A 62 18.67 -1.63 6.46
CA ARG A 62 19.31 -2.84 5.90
C ARG A 62 18.39 -3.65 4.99
N VAL A 63 17.11 -3.29 4.89
CA VAL A 63 16.10 -4.03 4.13
C VAL A 63 15.73 -3.24 2.88
N PRO A 64 15.69 -3.86 1.68
CA PRO A 64 15.22 -3.18 0.48
C PRO A 64 13.81 -2.61 0.70
N VAL A 65 13.62 -1.34 0.33
CA VAL A 65 12.35 -0.62 0.56
C VAL A 65 11.15 -1.33 -0.08
N SER A 66 11.34 -2.02 -1.21
CA SER A 66 10.31 -2.84 -1.85
C SER A 66 9.82 -3.97 -0.94
N VAL A 67 10.73 -4.62 -0.22
CA VAL A 67 10.41 -5.68 0.74
C VAL A 67 9.65 -5.11 1.93
N LEU A 68 10.07 -3.95 2.45
CA LEU A 68 9.37 -3.26 3.53
C LEU A 68 7.94 -2.85 3.12
N LEU A 69 7.77 -2.24 1.94
CA LEU A 69 6.46 -1.84 1.41
C LEU A 69 5.54 -3.05 1.17
N ALA A 70 6.09 -4.14 0.62
CA ALA A 70 5.32 -5.37 0.40
C ALA A 70 4.91 -6.03 1.73
N GLY A 71 5.80 -6.03 2.72
CA GLY A 71 5.52 -6.49 4.07
C GLY A 71 4.43 -5.66 4.75
N TYR A 72 4.53 -4.33 4.67
CA TYR A 72 3.53 -3.40 5.20
C TYR A 72 2.15 -3.61 4.56
N ALA A 73 2.07 -3.66 3.23
CA ALA A 73 0.83 -3.88 2.52
C ALA A 73 0.21 -5.25 2.88
N ARG A 74 1.02 -6.29 3.02
CA ARG A 74 0.55 -7.61 3.44
C ARG A 74 0.03 -7.60 4.88
N GLY A 75 0.76 -6.98 5.81
CA GLY A 75 0.32 -6.84 7.20
C GLY A 75 -1.02 -6.10 7.31
N LEU A 76 -1.22 -5.06 6.50
CA LEU A 76 -2.49 -4.35 6.45
C LEU A 76 -3.64 -5.22 5.91
N LEU A 77 -3.39 -6.03 4.87
CA LEU A 77 -4.37 -6.99 4.36
C LEU A 77 -4.71 -8.08 5.38
N ASP A 78 -3.71 -8.58 6.10
CA ASP A 78 -3.90 -9.59 7.14
C ASP A 78 -4.69 -9.01 8.32
N HIS A 79 -4.40 -7.76 8.75
CA HIS A 79 -5.17 -7.04 9.75
C HIS A 79 -6.65 -6.88 9.37
N VAL A 80 -6.95 -6.57 8.10
CA VAL A 80 -8.34 -6.47 7.60
C VAL A 80 -9.04 -7.83 7.66
N ARG A 81 -8.34 -8.92 7.34
CA ARG A 81 -8.90 -10.28 7.40
C ARG A 81 -9.20 -10.69 8.84
N GLU A 82 -8.31 -10.37 9.77
CA GLU A 82 -8.50 -10.62 11.20
C GLU A 82 -9.68 -9.82 11.72
N ALA A 83 -9.76 -8.52 11.40
CA ALA A 83 -10.90 -7.68 11.75
C ALA A 83 -12.21 -8.21 11.17
N ALA A 84 -12.21 -8.69 9.91
CA ALA A 84 -13.41 -9.27 9.29
C ALA A 84 -13.90 -10.56 9.97
N ALA A 85 -13.02 -11.27 10.69
CA ALA A 85 -13.43 -12.42 11.50
C ALA A 85 -14.19 -12.00 12.77
N ASP A 86 -13.96 -10.77 13.25
CA ASP A 86 -14.72 -10.16 14.34
C ASP A 86 -16.05 -9.62 13.79
N ARG A 87 -17.18 -10.20 14.23
CA ARG A 87 -18.54 -9.98 13.70
C ARG A 87 -19.08 -8.53 13.75
N GLY A 88 -18.27 -7.56 14.18
CA GLY A 88 -18.61 -6.14 14.28
C GLY A 88 -17.72 -5.19 13.48
N ALA A 89 -16.62 -5.63 12.87
CA ALA A 89 -15.74 -4.74 12.12
C ALA A 89 -16.12 -4.72 10.63
N SER A 90 -16.55 -3.55 10.14
CA SER A 90 -16.74 -3.30 8.72
C SER A 90 -15.50 -2.62 8.16
N MET A 91 -14.51 -3.42 7.76
CA MET A 91 -13.29 -2.95 7.09
C MET A 91 -13.15 -3.69 5.76
N THR A 92 -12.83 -2.97 4.69
CA THR A 92 -12.60 -3.57 3.38
C THR A 92 -11.21 -3.25 2.87
N SER A 93 -10.60 -4.24 2.22
CA SER A 93 -9.35 -4.06 1.48
C SER A 93 -9.58 -4.07 -0.04
N THR A 94 -10.83 -4.17 -0.49
CA THR A 94 -11.15 -4.13 -1.91
C THR A 94 -11.12 -2.69 -2.38
N ALA A 95 -10.36 -2.39 -3.43
CA ALA A 95 -10.33 -1.05 -4.01
C ALA A 95 -11.74 -0.59 -4.45
N PRO A 96 -12.10 0.68 -4.22
CA PRO A 96 -13.34 1.26 -4.75
C PRO A 96 -13.47 1.09 -6.27
N GLY A 97 -14.69 0.80 -6.72
CA GLY A 97 -14.98 0.49 -8.12
C GLY A 97 -15.31 1.69 -9.02
N ASP A 98 -15.61 2.84 -8.42
CA ASP A 98 -16.04 4.05 -9.12
C ASP A 98 -15.58 5.33 -8.41
N LEU A 99 -15.75 6.46 -9.08
CA LEU A 99 -15.29 7.78 -8.61
C LEU A 99 -15.96 8.21 -7.30
N GLY A 100 -17.27 7.98 -7.15
CA GLY A 100 -18.00 8.33 -5.94
C GLY A 100 -17.59 7.48 -4.74
N SER A 101 -17.33 6.19 -4.97
CA SER A 101 -16.78 5.29 -3.96
C SER A 101 -15.35 5.69 -3.56
N TRP A 102 -14.52 6.18 -4.49
CA TRP A 102 -13.19 6.72 -4.18
C TRP A 102 -13.23 8.01 -3.35
N ALA A 103 -14.20 8.88 -3.61
CA ALA A 103 -14.41 10.09 -2.80
C ALA A 103 -14.75 9.77 -1.33
N ASN A 104 -15.26 8.56 -1.07
CA ASN A 104 -15.63 8.07 0.26
C ASN A 104 -14.77 6.86 0.69
N ALA A 105 -13.60 6.68 0.08
CA ALA A 105 -12.73 5.55 0.37
C ALA A 105 -12.31 5.54 1.84
N ASP A 106 -12.33 4.36 2.44
CA ASP A 106 -11.89 4.19 3.82
C ASP A 106 -10.36 4.31 3.93
N TRP A 107 -9.88 4.44 5.17
CA TRP A 107 -8.47 4.66 5.43
C TRP A 107 -7.58 3.49 4.94
N VAL A 108 -8.08 2.25 4.90
CA VAL A 108 -7.33 1.07 4.46
C VAL A 108 -7.16 1.11 2.95
N GLN A 109 -8.24 1.38 2.22
CA GLN A 109 -8.23 1.54 0.76
C GLN A 109 -7.27 2.66 0.36
N LEU A 110 -7.34 3.81 1.04
CA LEU A 110 -6.42 4.92 0.85
C LEU A 110 -4.97 4.54 1.17
N ARG A 111 -4.74 3.83 2.28
CA ARG A 111 -3.39 3.40 2.69
C ARG A 111 -2.77 2.41 1.69
N LEU A 112 -3.54 1.43 1.22
CA LEU A 112 -3.12 0.44 0.22
C LEU A 112 -2.81 1.10 -1.13
N ALA A 113 -3.63 2.06 -1.58
CA ALA A 113 -3.33 2.85 -2.77
C ALA A 113 -2.05 3.69 -2.59
N SER A 114 -1.89 4.33 -1.43
CA SER A 114 -0.77 5.24 -1.16
C SER A 114 0.59 4.55 -1.04
N VAL A 115 0.62 3.25 -0.71
CA VAL A 115 1.86 2.44 -0.81
C VAL A 115 2.44 2.53 -2.22
N CYS A 116 1.59 2.59 -3.25
CA CYS A 116 1.99 2.65 -4.66
C CYS A 116 2.59 4.00 -5.08
N LEU A 117 2.45 5.04 -4.24
CA LEU A 117 2.96 6.39 -4.47
C LEU A 117 4.35 6.60 -3.86
N HIS A 118 4.93 5.55 -3.27
CA HIS A 118 6.29 5.65 -2.75
C HIS A 118 7.27 5.94 -3.90
N PRO A 119 8.19 6.92 -3.77
CA PRO A 119 9.07 7.33 -4.87
C PRO A 119 9.89 6.20 -5.48
N SER A 120 10.27 5.20 -4.68
CA SER A 120 11.01 4.02 -5.15
C SER A 120 10.23 3.10 -6.08
N LEU A 121 8.92 3.34 -6.29
CA LEU A 121 8.05 2.55 -7.15
C LEU A 121 7.68 3.27 -8.45
N GLN A 122 8.06 4.54 -8.62
CA GLN A 122 7.80 5.26 -9.86
C GLN A 122 8.83 4.84 -10.94
N PRO A 123 8.39 4.61 -12.18
CA PRO A 123 9.33 4.38 -13.28
C PRO A 123 10.19 5.63 -13.47
N VAL A 124 11.51 5.42 -13.65
CA VAL A 124 12.49 6.48 -13.99
C VAL A 124 12.23 7.01 -15.39
#